data_AF-A0A2D4JYI1-F1
#
_entry.id   AF-A0A2D4JYI1-F1
#
_cell.length_a   1.000
_cell.length_b   1.000
_cell.length_c   1.000
_cell.angle_alpha   90.00
_cell.angle_beta   90.00
_cell.angle_gamma   90.00
#
_symmetry.space_group_name_H-M   'P 1'
#
loop_
_entity.id
_entity.type
_entity.pdbx_description
1 polymer ?
#
loop_
_entity_poly.entity_id
_entity_poly.type
_entity_poly.pdbx_seq_one_letter_code
_entity_poly.pdbx_strand_id
1 'polypeptide(L)'
;ILRNPFYLTMQKRRPDLCRKVAELHGTILVPCKGSLSNSIISACQFDSYILKAADNNFHTLNGKEVFIQGNMIILGGEFNQCCSIPILFEETFYNDREESFNILCIAHPLEKNENKGKGFSQH
;
A
#
# COMPACT_ATOMS: atom_id res chain seq x y z
N ILE A 1 13.22 5.19 2.40
CA ILE A 1 12.34 4.49 1.40
C ILE A 1 12.92 4.33 -0.03
N LEU A 2 13.77 5.24 -0.52
CA LEU A 2 14.21 5.37 -1.94
C LEU A 2 14.83 4.13 -2.63
N ARG A 3 15.28 3.12 -1.88
CA ARG A 3 15.84 1.86 -2.42
C ARG A 3 14.85 0.69 -2.36
N ASN A 4 13.60 0.95 -1.98
CA ASN A 4 12.57 -0.08 -1.85
C ASN A 4 12.03 -0.47 -3.25
N PRO A 5 12.12 -1.75 -3.66
CA PRO A 5 11.65 -2.19 -4.98
C PRO A 5 10.16 -1.94 -5.24
N PHE A 6 9.31 -2.07 -4.23
CA PHE A 6 7.88 -1.79 -4.34
C PHE A 6 7.65 -0.32 -4.70
N TYR A 7 8.27 0.59 -3.93
CA TYR A 7 8.13 2.02 -4.13
C TYR A 7 8.65 2.46 -5.50
N LEU A 8 9.84 1.98 -5.90
CA LEU A 8 10.42 2.29 -7.22
C LEU A 8 9.54 1.76 -8.37
N THR A 9 8.96 0.57 -8.21
CA THR A 9 8.07 -0.01 -9.23
C THR A 9 6.76 0.77 -9.32
N MET A 10 6.20 1.21 -8.19
CA MET A 10 5.02 2.07 -8.14
C MET A 10 5.30 3.40 -8.87
N GLN A 11 6.38 4.09 -8.53
CA GLN A 11 6.76 5.35 -9.19
C GLN A 11 6.92 5.18 -10.71
N LYS A 12 7.49 4.06 -11.16
CA LYS A 12 7.67 3.78 -12.60
C LYS A 12 6.36 3.47 -13.32
N ARG A 13 5.47 2.68 -12.70
CA ARG A 13 4.23 2.18 -13.34
C ARG A 13 3.03 3.11 -13.16
N ARG A 14 3.04 3.90 -12.10
CA ARG A 14 1.98 4.80 -11.66
C ARG A 14 2.58 6.11 -11.12
N PRO A 15 3.27 6.89 -11.96
CA PRO A 15 3.88 8.16 -11.54
C PRO A 15 2.83 9.18 -11.06
N ASP A 16 1.57 9.02 -11.48
CA ASP A 16 0.44 9.83 -11.04
C ASP A 16 0.15 9.71 -9.54
N LEU A 17 0.51 8.58 -8.89
CA LEU A 17 0.14 8.33 -7.50
C LEU A 17 0.89 9.22 -6.51
N CYS A 18 2.15 9.57 -6.75
CA CYS A 18 2.89 10.49 -5.88
C CYS A 18 2.25 11.89 -5.87
N ARG A 19 1.76 12.35 -7.03
CA ARG A 19 1.02 13.61 -7.11
C ARG A 19 -0.33 13.48 -6.43
N LYS A 20 -1.08 12.43 -6.75
CA LYS A 20 -2.43 12.20 -6.23
C LYS A 20 -2.44 12.06 -4.70
N VAL A 21 -1.45 11.38 -4.11
CA VAL A 21 -1.38 11.26 -2.65
C VAL A 21 -1.11 12.61 -1.98
N ALA A 22 -0.29 13.47 -2.58
CA ALA A 22 -0.01 14.80 -2.05
C ALA A 22 -1.26 15.70 -2.12
N GLU A 23 -1.97 15.70 -3.25
CA GLU A 23 -3.24 16.42 -3.44
C GLU A 23 -4.32 16.00 -2.42
N LEU A 24 -4.28 14.74 -1.98
CA LEU A 24 -5.20 14.18 -1.00
C LEU A 24 -4.71 14.33 0.45
N HIS A 25 -3.54 14.94 0.67
CA HIS A 25 -2.82 14.87 1.96
C HIS A 25 -2.78 13.46 2.54
N GLY A 26 -2.62 12.49 1.64
CA GLY A 26 -2.72 11.06 1.91
C GLY A 26 -1.41 10.45 2.38
N THR A 27 -1.43 9.12 2.49
CA THR A 27 -0.31 8.33 2.95
C THR A 27 -0.07 7.13 2.04
N ILE A 28 1.18 6.87 1.67
CA ILE A 28 1.57 5.67 0.91
C ILE A 28 2.00 4.58 1.87
N LEU A 29 1.44 3.39 1.74
CA LEU A 29 1.90 2.19 2.41
C LEU A 29 2.98 1.49 1.57
N VAL A 30 4.17 1.31 2.15
CA VAL A 30 5.29 0.65 1.49
C VAL A 30 5.69 -0.60 2.28
N PRO A 31 5.45 -1.82 1.75
CA PRO A 31 5.93 -3.04 2.40
C PRO A 31 7.45 -3.04 2.57
N CYS A 32 7.91 -3.61 3.68
CA CYS A 32 9.32 -3.78 3.98
C CYS A 32 10.01 -4.57 2.85
N LYS A 33 11.26 -4.21 2.54
CA LYS A 33 12.00 -4.86 1.46
C LYS A 33 12.11 -6.38 1.74
N GLY A 34 11.70 -7.19 0.77
CA GLY A 34 11.74 -8.66 0.88
C GLY A 34 10.52 -9.30 1.55
N SER A 35 9.59 -8.51 2.11
CA SER A 35 8.32 -9.06 2.64
C SER A 35 7.31 -9.36 1.52
N LEU A 36 7.46 -8.72 0.37
CA LEU A 36 6.65 -8.97 -0.82
C LEU A 36 7.23 -10.15 -1.60
N SER A 37 6.41 -11.15 -1.91
CA SER A 37 6.78 -12.23 -2.81
C SER A 37 7.07 -11.69 -4.21
N ASN A 38 7.89 -12.39 -5.02
CA ASN A 38 8.24 -12.02 -6.40
C ASN A 38 7.07 -11.92 -7.40
N SER A 39 5.83 -11.95 -6.91
CA SER A 39 4.62 -11.68 -7.67
C SER A 39 4.64 -10.29 -8.32
N ILE A 40 4.16 -10.22 -9.56
CA ILE A 40 4.05 -8.98 -10.31
C ILE A 40 2.86 -8.19 -9.78
N ILE A 41 3.11 -7.03 -9.19
CA ILE A 41 2.05 -6.10 -8.78
C ILE A 41 1.52 -5.37 -10.02
N SER A 42 0.22 -5.47 -10.29
CA SER A 42 -0.42 -4.74 -11.39
C SER A 42 -0.56 -3.25 -11.05
N ALA A 43 -0.67 -2.40 -12.08
CA ALA A 43 -0.78 -0.95 -11.88
C ALA A 43 -2.01 -0.54 -11.04
N CYS A 44 -3.11 -1.31 -11.10
CA CYS A 44 -4.31 -1.06 -10.30
C CYS A 44 -4.18 -1.54 -8.85
N GLN A 45 -3.32 -2.52 -8.57
CA GLN A 45 -3.10 -3.00 -7.20
C GLN A 45 -2.44 -1.95 -6.30
N PHE A 46 -1.68 -1.00 -6.87
CA PHE A 46 -1.10 0.10 -6.10
C PHE A 46 -2.14 0.99 -5.43
N ASP A 47 -3.37 1.08 -5.95
CA ASP A 47 -4.44 1.87 -5.34
C ASP A 47 -4.81 1.36 -3.93
N SER A 48 -4.61 0.07 -3.65
CA SER A 48 -4.81 -0.51 -2.33
C SER A 48 -3.78 -0.03 -1.29
N TYR A 49 -2.68 0.57 -1.74
CA TYR A 49 -1.59 1.04 -0.87
C TYR A 49 -1.58 2.55 -0.68
N ILE A 50 -2.57 3.27 -1.21
CA ILE A 50 -2.69 4.72 -1.04
C ILE A 50 -3.85 5.01 -0.10
N LEU A 51 -3.55 5.49 1.10
CA LEU A 51 -4.53 5.87 2.09
C LEU A 51 -4.94 7.33 1.93
N LYS A 52 -6.25 7.56 2.06
CA LYS A 52 -6.87 8.86 2.23
C LYS A 52 -7.53 8.88 3.61
N ALA A 53 -7.32 9.96 4.35
CA ALA A 53 -8.06 10.19 5.59
C ALA A 53 -9.56 10.33 5.30
N ALA A 54 -10.38 9.72 6.14
CA ALA A 54 -11.82 9.93 6.23
C ALA A 54 -12.18 10.28 7.69
N ASP A 55 -13.47 10.42 8.00
CA ASP A 55 -13.92 11.03 9.26
C ASP A 55 -13.28 10.40 10.52
N ASN A 56 -13.27 9.07 10.62
CA ASN A 56 -12.76 8.35 11.79
C ASN A 56 -11.78 7.21 11.44
N ASN A 57 -11.41 7.05 10.17
CA ASN A 57 -10.61 5.94 9.66
C ASN A 57 -9.83 6.38 8.39
N PHE A 58 -9.22 5.41 7.71
CA PHE A 58 -8.61 5.60 6.41
C PHE A 58 -9.31 4.72 5.37
N HIS A 59 -9.38 5.21 4.14
CA HIS A 59 -9.76 4.39 3.00
C HIS A 59 -8.63 4.35 1.98
N THR A 60 -8.44 3.20 1.37
CA THR A 60 -7.56 3.08 0.21
C THR A 60 -8.19 3.79 -1.01
N LEU A 61 -7.41 4.07 -2.06
CA LEU A 61 -7.96 4.66 -3.29
C LEU A 61 -8.99 3.76 -4.00
N ASN A 62 -8.95 2.45 -3.77
CA ASN A 62 -9.96 1.50 -4.25
C ASN A 62 -11.06 1.20 -3.22
N GLY A 63 -11.17 2.01 -2.16
CA GLY A 63 -12.31 2.04 -1.26
C GLY A 63 -12.27 1.08 -0.07
N LYS A 64 -11.19 0.32 0.13
CA LYS A 64 -11.06 -0.60 1.26
C LYS A 64 -10.77 0.15 2.56
N GLU A 65 -11.44 -0.23 3.64
CA GLU A 65 -11.27 0.39 4.95
C GLU A 65 -10.00 -0.06 5.67
N VAL A 66 -9.28 0.91 6.26
CA VAL A 66 -8.03 0.70 7.01
C VAL A 66 -8.06 1.53 8.28
N PHE A 67 -7.66 0.94 9.41
CA PHE A 67 -7.51 1.65 10.67
C PHE A 67 -6.04 1.70 11.09
N ILE A 68 -5.64 2.80 11.72
CA ILE A 68 -4.33 2.92 12.36
C ILE A 68 -4.55 2.99 13.87
N GLN A 69 -4.00 2.03 14.60
CA GLN A 69 -4.09 1.94 16.05
C GLN A 69 -2.68 1.86 16.63
N GLY A 70 -2.19 2.98 17.19
CA GLY A 70 -0.81 3.09 17.63
C GLY A 70 0.15 2.88 16.45
N ASN A 71 1.01 1.85 16.54
CA ASN A 71 1.94 1.48 15.47
C ASN A 71 1.45 0.30 14.61
N MET A 72 0.15 0.03 14.58
CA MET A 72 -0.44 -1.07 13.82
C MET A 72 -1.44 -0.56 12.79
N ILE A 73 -1.41 -1.17 11.61
CA ILE A 73 -2.46 -1.09 10.61
C ILE A 73 -3.42 -2.25 10.83
N ILE A 74 -4.71 -1.99 10.93
CA ILE A 74 -5.78 -2.99 11.00
C ILE A 74 -6.56 -2.94 9.68
N LEU A 75 -6.62 -4.08 8.99
CA LEU A 75 -7.34 -4.20 7.71
C LEU A 75 -8.84 -4.41 7.94
N GLY A 76 -9.68 -3.71 7.16
CA GLY A 76 -11.12 -3.91 7.11
C GLY A 76 -11.55 -5.21 6.42
N GLY A 77 -12.86 -5.42 6.30
CA GLY A 77 -13.46 -6.66 5.77
C GLY A 77 -13.28 -6.88 4.26
N GLU A 78 -12.85 -5.85 3.52
CA GLU A 78 -12.67 -5.85 2.08
C GLU A 78 -11.30 -6.39 1.63
N PHE A 79 -10.45 -6.77 2.59
CA PHE A 79 -9.20 -7.47 2.34
C PHE A 79 -9.40 -8.99 2.38
N ASN A 80 -8.64 -9.73 1.56
CA ASN A 80 -8.68 -11.19 1.54
C ASN A 80 -8.09 -11.84 2.82
N GLN A 81 -7.62 -11.03 3.77
CA GLN A 81 -7.09 -11.48 5.05
C GLN A 81 -7.43 -10.46 6.15
N CYS A 82 -7.82 -10.96 7.31
CA CYS A 82 -7.91 -10.16 8.53
C CYS A 82 -6.57 -10.25 9.26
N CYS A 83 -5.75 -9.20 9.19
CA CYS A 83 -4.49 -9.14 9.94
C CYS A 83 -4.19 -7.72 10.42
N SER A 84 -3.45 -7.62 11.53
CA SER A 84 -2.75 -6.41 11.91
C SER A 84 -1.35 -6.40 11.32
N ILE A 85 -0.90 -5.25 10.84
CA ILE A 85 0.42 -5.07 10.21
C ILE A 85 1.20 -4.01 10.99
N PRO A 86 2.37 -4.34 11.55
CA PRO A 86 3.22 -3.36 12.19
C PRO A 86 3.70 -2.27 11.23
N ILE A 87 3.57 -1.01 11.66
CA ILE A 87 4.23 0.15 11.09
C ILE A 87 5.66 0.17 11.64
N LEU A 88 6.63 0.08 10.74
CA LEU A 88 8.04 0.07 11.09
C LEU A 88 8.57 1.49 11.30
N PHE A 89 8.13 2.42 10.46
CA PHE A 89 8.44 3.85 10.57
C PHE A 89 7.52 4.67 9.67
N GLU A 90 7.45 5.96 9.98
CA GLU A 90 6.79 7.01 9.18
C GLU A 90 7.87 7.97 8.66
N GLU A 91 7.74 8.40 7.41
CA GLU A 91 8.64 9.35 6.78
C GLU A 91 7.84 10.29 5.86
N THR A 92 8.00 11.60 6.01
CA THR A 92 7.37 12.61 5.14
C THR A 92 8.24 12.84 3.90
N PHE A 93 7.59 12.83 2.73
CA PHE A 93 8.22 13.10 1.44
C PHE A 93 7.58 14.32 0.78
N TYR A 94 8.32 14.90 -0.18
CA TYR A 94 7.85 16.00 -1.01
C TYR A 94 7.88 15.55 -2.47
N ASN A 95 6.84 15.88 -3.23
CA ASN A 95 6.84 15.70 -4.68
C ASN A 95 7.57 16.87 -5.39
N ASP A 96 7.64 16.83 -6.72
CA ASP A 96 8.33 17.87 -7.52
C ASP A 96 7.66 19.26 -7.45
N ARG A 97 6.49 19.38 -6.80
CA ARG A 97 5.75 20.63 -6.56
C ARG A 97 5.88 21.12 -5.12
N GLU A 98 6.78 20.52 -4.34
CA GLU A 98 6.95 20.81 -2.90
C GLU A 98 5.69 20.49 -2.06
N GLU A 99 4.79 19.67 -2.58
CA GLU A 99 3.63 19.20 -1.82
C GLU A 99 4.03 17.96 -1.02
N SER A 100 3.71 17.96 0.27
CA SER A 100 4.07 16.86 1.17
C SER A 100 3.05 15.72 1.15
N PHE A 101 3.56 14.52 1.40
CA PHE A 101 2.77 13.32 1.68
C PHE A 101 3.55 12.40 2.62
N ASN A 102 2.85 11.56 3.37
CA ASN A 102 3.50 10.61 4.27
C ASN A 102 3.70 9.26 3.61
N ILE A 103 4.76 8.56 4.01
CA ILE A 103 4.96 7.15 3.74
C ILE A 103 5.03 6.40 5.06
N LEU A 104 4.21 5.35 5.17
CA LEU A 104 4.32 4.36 6.24
C LEU A 104 5.00 3.11 5.69
N CYS A 105 6.15 2.76 6.25
CA CYS A 105 6.78 1.48 5.98
C CYS A 105 6.10 0.41 6.83
N ILE A 106 5.61 -0.65 6.21
CA ILE A 106 4.82 -1.69 6.89
C ILE A 106 5.55 -3.04 6.84
N ALA A 107 5.41 -3.86 7.88
CA ALA A 107 6.20 -5.09 8.02
C ALA A 107 5.96 -6.11 6.90
N HIS A 108 4.74 -6.19 6.37
CA HIS A 108 4.38 -7.11 5.28
C HIS A 108 3.28 -6.53 4.38
N PRO A 109 3.06 -7.10 3.17
CA PRO A 109 2.02 -6.64 2.25
C PRO A 109 0.61 -6.75 2.84
N LEU A 110 -0.33 -5.98 2.29
CA LEU A 110 -1.74 -5.95 2.72
C LEU A 110 -2.45 -7.26 2.41
N GLU A 111 -2.11 -7.90 1.30
CA GLU A 111 -2.69 -9.17 0.86
C GLU A 111 -1.57 -10.06 0.30
N LYS A 112 -1.67 -11.37 0.56
CA LYS A 112 -0.86 -12.34 -0.18
C LYS A 112 -1.38 -12.38 -1.62
N ASN A 113 -0.50 -12.17 -2.60
CA ASN A 113 -0.83 -12.49 -3.98
C ASN A 113 -0.98 -14.02 -4.07
N GLU A 114 -2.22 -14.50 -3.98
CA GLU A 114 -2.57 -15.86 -4.34
C GLU A 114 -2.21 -16.03 -5.82
N ASN A 115 -1.11 -16.73 -6.09
CA ASN A 115 -1.03 -17.47 -7.34
C ASN A 115 -2.21 -18.45 -7.27
N LYS A 116 -3.36 -18.09 -7.85
CA LYS A 116 -4.29 -19.09 -8.34
C LYS A 116 -3.54 -19.86 -9.41
N GLY A 117 -2.68 -20.79 -8.99
CA GLY A 117 -2.24 -21.88 -9.82
C GLY A 117 -3.54 -22.50 -10.31
N LYS A 118 -3.84 -22.29 -11.59
CA LYS A 118 -4.81 -23.11 -12.28
C LYS A 118 -4.24 -24.53 -12.23
N GLY A 119 -4.53 -25.24 -11.15
CA GLY A 119 -4.49 -26.69 -11.15
C GLY A 119 -5.55 -27.11 -12.15
N PHE A 120 -5.11 -27.42 -13.38
CA PHE A 120 -5.90 -28.22 -14.28
C PHE A 120 -6.04 -29.60 -13.61
N SER A 121 -7.10 -29.79 -12.83
CA SER A 121 -7.56 -31.13 -12.51
C SER A 121 -8.18 -31.70 -13.78
N GLN A 122 -7.40 -32.47 -14.51
CA GLN A 122 -7.93 -33.43 -15.47
C GLN A 122 -8.59 -34.55 -14.67
N HIS A 123 -9.88 -34.76 -14.90
CA HIS A 123 -10.58 -36.03 -14.72
C HIS A 123 -11.61 -36.16 -15.84
#